data_AF-A0ABD0BG80-F1
#
_entry.id   AF-A0ABD0BG80-F1
#
_cell.length_a   1.000
_cell.length_b   1.000
_cell.length_c   1.000
_cell.angle_alpha   90.00
_cell.angle_beta   90.00
_cell.angle_gamma   90.00
#
_symmetry.space_group_name_H-M   'P 1'
#
loop_
_entity.id
_entity.type
_entity.pdbx_description
1 polymer ?
#
loop_
_entity_poly.entity_id
_entity_poly.type
_entity_poly.pdbx_seq_one_letter_code
_entity_poly.pdbx_strand_id
1 'polypeptide(L)'
;MTNPNSTPHRFVAGAIDLGEVKSRAEARQQAAQSPGGIPAVVVVTRDNVEAEVLLRSQQVPVIVLLGTARSPESEQLKTDFSQLAEASQKSFIFAYVDADSTPDIAQMFGIQGLPTVVALAAGRPLANFEGGQPLDALKQWTDAVVKAVAGQLEGLAHEQEEDASDPRFDAATDALNNGDFESAIAVYESILAQEPKNHMALQARDNARLLARLNTARGDVDPIAAADADPHDVDLAFAAADAEIAAGVPEAAFDRLISIVKGRDDVRARLLELFALFEPTDARVIAARGKMASALF
;
A
#
# COMPACT_ATOMS: atom_id res chain seq x y z
N MET A 1 24.41 43.56 -59.93
CA MET A 1 24.95 42.19 -60.05
C MET A 1 25.93 42.03 -58.90
N THR A 2 25.80 41.16 -57.90
CA THR A 2 25.04 39.91 -57.72
C THR A 2 25.05 39.57 -56.22
N ASN A 3 24.05 38.80 -55.79
CA ASN A 3 23.71 38.43 -54.41
C ASN A 3 24.80 37.64 -53.61
N PRO A 4 24.62 37.56 -52.28
CA PRO A 4 25.47 36.84 -51.31
C PRO A 4 25.12 35.33 -51.25
N ASN A 5 26.04 34.50 -50.74
CA ASN A 5 25.84 33.05 -50.54
C ASN A 5 26.46 32.64 -49.19
N SER A 6 25.64 32.37 -48.15
CA SER A 6 25.22 31.04 -47.62
C SER A 6 26.24 30.38 -46.67
N THR A 7 26.11 30.54 -45.34
CA THR A 7 25.37 29.75 -44.28
C THR A 7 26.30 28.77 -43.52
N PRO A 8 25.98 28.25 -42.30
CA PRO A 8 24.86 28.56 -41.39
C PRO A 8 25.18 28.70 -39.86
N HIS A 9 24.20 29.31 -39.20
CA HIS A 9 23.69 29.26 -37.81
C HIS A 9 24.25 28.26 -36.78
N ARG A 10 24.29 28.72 -35.51
CA ARG A 10 23.78 27.99 -34.34
C ARG A 10 23.54 28.92 -33.14
N PHE A 11 22.46 29.69 -33.19
CA PHE A 11 21.75 30.08 -31.96
C PHE A 11 20.60 29.11 -31.81
N VAL A 12 20.80 28.08 -30.99
CA VAL A 12 19.69 27.23 -30.54
C VAL A 12 19.00 27.99 -29.42
N ALA A 13 18.07 28.86 -29.80
CA ALA A 13 16.99 29.23 -28.89
C ALA A 13 16.08 28.00 -28.82
N GLY A 14 16.37 27.12 -27.86
CA GLY A 14 15.46 26.04 -27.52
C GLY A 14 14.16 26.67 -27.07
N ALA A 15 13.10 26.44 -27.83
CA ALA A 15 11.75 26.75 -27.38
C ALA A 15 11.54 26.00 -26.07
N ILE A 16 11.50 26.74 -24.98
CA ILE A 16 11.03 26.21 -23.70
C ILE A 16 9.56 25.94 -23.93
N ASP A 17 9.20 24.66 -24.06
CA ASP A 17 7.82 24.24 -24.14
C ASP A 17 7.14 24.59 -22.82
N LEU A 18 6.24 25.59 -22.86
CA LEU A 18 5.52 26.06 -21.70
C LEU A 18 4.58 24.97 -21.14
N GLY A 19 4.24 23.96 -21.94
CA GLY A 19 3.49 22.77 -21.52
C GLY A 19 4.31 21.89 -20.58
N GLU A 20 5.56 21.59 -20.92
CA GLU A 20 6.47 20.82 -20.06
C GLU A 20 6.81 21.57 -18.76
N VAL A 21 6.94 22.89 -18.81
CA VAL A 21 7.20 23.69 -17.59
C VAL A 21 5.98 23.68 -16.67
N LYS A 22 4.77 23.74 -17.22
CA LYS A 22 3.53 23.71 -16.44
C LYS A 22 3.28 22.32 -15.85
N SER A 23 3.42 21.24 -16.63
CA SER A 23 3.28 19.88 -16.12
C SER A 23 4.33 19.54 -15.06
N ARG A 24 5.57 20.01 -15.22
CA ARG A 24 6.63 19.86 -14.21
C ARG A 24 6.38 20.70 -12.96
N ALA A 25 5.74 21.87 -13.10
CA ALA A 25 5.35 22.69 -11.96
C ALA A 25 4.18 22.07 -11.19
N GLU A 26 3.19 21.51 -11.88
CA GLU A 26 2.05 20.79 -11.30
C GLU A 26 2.52 19.49 -10.62
N ALA A 27 3.41 18.72 -11.25
CA ALA A 27 4.02 17.53 -10.65
C ALA A 27 4.87 17.87 -9.41
N ARG A 28 5.61 18.99 -9.44
CA ARG A 28 6.35 19.48 -8.26
C ARG A 28 5.44 20.01 -7.16
N GLN A 29 4.30 20.61 -7.51
CA GLN A 29 3.32 21.07 -6.53
C GLN A 29 2.57 19.90 -5.90
N GLN A 30 2.22 18.86 -6.65
CA GLN A 30 1.69 17.60 -6.12
C GLN A 30 2.71 16.88 -5.24
N ALA A 31 3.98 16.81 -5.67
CA ALA A 31 5.06 16.26 -4.85
C ALA A 31 5.40 17.09 -3.60
N ALA A 32 5.08 18.39 -3.58
CA ALA A 32 5.32 19.29 -2.44
C ALA A 32 4.12 19.46 -1.50
N GLN A 33 2.92 18.99 -1.89
CA GLN A 33 1.70 19.03 -1.08
C GLN A 33 1.40 17.71 -0.36
N SER A 34 2.17 16.66 -0.61
CA SER A 34 2.07 15.39 0.10
C SER A 34 3.32 15.17 0.97
N PRO A 35 3.24 15.33 2.30
CA PRO A 35 4.25 14.80 3.18
C PRO A 35 4.12 13.26 3.14
N GLY A 36 4.95 12.60 2.35
CA GLY A 36 5.21 11.16 2.46
C GLY A 36 4.09 10.16 2.08
N GLY A 37 2.93 10.59 1.57
CA GLY A 37 1.83 9.68 1.19
C GLY A 37 1.69 9.41 -0.31
N ILE A 38 1.20 8.21 -0.67
CA ILE A 38 0.92 7.81 -2.05
C ILE A 38 -0.29 8.59 -2.61
N PRO A 39 -0.14 9.36 -3.71
CA PRO A 39 -1.25 10.10 -4.30
C PRO A 39 -2.24 9.18 -5.04
N ALA A 40 -3.55 9.42 -4.85
CA ALA A 40 -4.61 8.71 -5.57
C ALA A 40 -4.67 9.09 -7.07
N VAL A 41 -4.19 10.28 -7.42
CA VAL A 41 -4.14 10.81 -8.78
C VAL A 41 -2.71 11.22 -9.11
N VAL A 42 -2.17 10.70 -10.21
CA VAL A 42 -0.80 10.95 -10.66
C VAL A 42 -0.79 11.44 -12.10
N VAL A 43 -0.01 12.48 -12.37
CA VAL A 43 0.37 12.84 -13.73
C VAL A 43 1.62 12.05 -14.13
N VAL A 44 1.49 11.26 -15.18
CA VAL A 44 2.54 10.40 -15.68
C VAL A 44 3.36 11.15 -16.73
N THR A 45 4.67 11.01 -16.61
CA THR A 45 5.70 11.57 -17.47
C THR A 45 6.70 10.45 -17.80
N ARG A 46 7.59 10.70 -18.77
CA ARG A 46 8.65 9.72 -19.12
C ARG A 46 9.50 9.32 -17.92
N ASP A 47 9.72 10.25 -16.98
CA ASP A 47 10.62 10.04 -15.84
C ASP A 47 9.99 9.18 -14.73
N ASN A 48 8.66 9.13 -14.62
CA ASN A 48 7.96 8.46 -13.51
C ASN A 48 7.07 7.28 -13.94
N VAL A 49 6.86 7.04 -15.24
CA VAL A 49 5.98 5.98 -15.74
C VAL A 49 6.32 4.59 -15.21
N GLU A 50 7.61 4.26 -15.09
CA GLU A 50 8.04 2.96 -14.57
C GLU A 50 7.66 2.81 -13.09
N ALA A 51 7.91 3.84 -12.28
CA ALA A 51 7.62 3.81 -10.85
C ALA A 51 6.10 3.89 -10.59
N GLU A 52 5.41 4.86 -11.17
CA GLU A 52 4.03 5.22 -10.84
C GLU A 52 2.99 4.34 -11.55
N VAL A 53 3.37 3.68 -12.65
CA VAL A 53 2.45 2.80 -13.40
C VAL A 53 2.86 1.35 -13.28
N LEU A 54 4.08 0.99 -13.71
CA LEU A 54 4.47 -0.43 -13.78
C LEU A 54 4.70 -1.01 -12.39
N LEU A 55 5.54 -0.39 -11.57
CA LEU A 55 5.83 -0.88 -10.22
C LEU A 55 4.58 -0.81 -9.34
N ARG A 56 3.85 0.31 -9.36
CA ARG A 56 2.59 0.43 -8.59
C ARG A 56 1.52 -0.56 -9.00
N SER A 57 1.42 -0.94 -10.28
CA SER A 57 0.44 -1.95 -10.70
C SER A 57 0.63 -3.32 -10.04
N GLN A 58 1.80 -3.62 -9.49
CA GLN A 58 2.06 -4.84 -8.72
C GLN A 58 1.40 -4.80 -7.33
N GLN A 59 1.16 -3.60 -6.82
CA GLN A 59 0.59 -3.34 -5.49
C GLN A 59 -0.92 -3.11 -5.57
N VAL A 60 -1.36 -2.20 -6.45
CA VAL A 60 -2.76 -1.78 -6.61
C VAL A 60 -3.06 -1.55 -8.08
N PRO A 61 -4.30 -1.82 -8.57
CA PRO A 61 -4.65 -1.56 -9.96
C PRO A 61 -4.42 -0.10 -10.33
N VAL A 62 -3.71 0.13 -11.43
CA VAL A 62 -3.46 1.48 -11.96
C VAL A 62 -4.33 1.69 -13.19
N ILE A 63 -5.20 2.69 -13.15
CA ILE A 63 -6.06 3.09 -14.26
C ILE A 63 -5.38 4.24 -15.00
N VAL A 64 -4.88 3.97 -16.20
CA VAL A 64 -4.16 4.94 -17.03
C VAL A 64 -5.09 5.53 -18.07
N LEU A 65 -5.35 6.84 -18.01
CA LEU A 65 -5.97 7.60 -19.09
C LEU A 65 -4.90 8.21 -19.99
N LEU A 66 -4.86 7.76 -21.23
CA LEU A 66 -4.11 8.41 -22.30
C LEU A 66 -5.05 9.37 -23.02
N GLY A 67 -4.84 10.67 -22.78
CA GLY A 67 -5.72 11.73 -23.28
C GLY A 67 -4.97 12.92 -23.85
N THR A 68 -5.71 13.95 -24.24
CA THR A 68 -5.18 15.24 -24.71
C THR A 68 -6.04 16.37 -24.17
N ALA A 69 -5.43 17.48 -23.78
CA ALA A 69 -6.15 18.66 -23.30
C ALA A 69 -7.04 19.33 -24.38
N ARG A 70 -6.88 18.92 -25.65
CA ARG A 70 -7.67 19.45 -26.78
C ARG A 70 -9.01 18.74 -26.95
N SER A 71 -9.23 17.63 -26.25
CA SER A 71 -10.46 16.84 -26.34
C SER A 71 -11.34 17.05 -25.11
N PRO A 72 -12.58 17.55 -25.26
CA PRO A 72 -13.52 17.67 -24.14
C PRO A 72 -13.79 16.33 -23.44
N GLU A 73 -13.80 15.23 -24.20
CA GLU A 73 -14.00 13.89 -23.64
C GLU A 73 -12.81 13.46 -22.76
N SER A 74 -11.58 13.81 -23.14
CA SER A 74 -10.39 13.54 -22.31
C SER A 74 -10.43 14.31 -21.00
N GLU A 75 -10.80 15.59 -21.03
CA GLU A 75 -10.90 16.43 -19.83
C GLU A 75 -12.04 15.97 -18.91
N GLN A 76 -13.16 15.54 -19.48
CA GLN A 76 -14.27 14.97 -18.71
C GLN A 76 -13.85 13.67 -18.02
N LEU A 77 -13.26 12.72 -18.76
CA LEU A 77 -12.76 11.47 -18.19
C LEU A 77 -11.72 11.72 -17.09
N LYS A 78 -10.80 12.66 -17.32
CA LYS A 78 -9.80 13.05 -16.32
C LYS A 78 -10.45 13.53 -15.04
N THR A 79 -11.48 14.38 -15.14
CA THR A 79 -12.22 14.91 -13.98
C THR A 79 -12.94 13.78 -13.24
N ASP A 80 -13.66 12.94 -13.99
CA ASP A 80 -14.46 11.84 -13.43
C ASP A 80 -13.58 10.81 -12.71
N PHE A 81 -12.49 10.37 -13.34
CA PHE A 81 -11.57 9.41 -12.71
C PHE A 81 -10.80 10.00 -11.54
N SER A 82 -10.48 11.30 -11.55
CA SER A 82 -9.85 11.93 -10.38
C SER A 82 -10.77 11.88 -9.17
N GLN A 83 -12.05 12.22 -9.35
CA GLN A 83 -13.04 12.12 -8.27
C GLN A 83 -13.27 10.68 -7.80
N LEU A 84 -13.30 9.72 -8.73
CA LEU A 84 -13.44 8.30 -8.38
C LEU A 84 -12.23 7.78 -7.62
N ALA A 85 -11.01 8.18 -8.00
CA ALA A 85 -9.78 7.76 -7.32
C ALA A 85 -9.67 8.35 -5.91
N GLU A 86 -10.04 9.63 -5.74
CA GLU A 86 -10.11 10.27 -4.43
C GLU A 86 -11.16 9.61 -3.53
N ALA A 87 -12.31 9.23 -4.08
CA ALA A 87 -13.38 8.57 -3.34
C ALA A 87 -13.13 7.08 -3.06
N SER A 88 -12.17 6.44 -3.74
CA SER A 88 -11.95 4.99 -3.64
C SER A 88 -11.03 4.58 -2.49
N GLN A 89 -10.57 5.53 -1.67
CA GLN A 89 -9.64 5.29 -0.56
C GLN A 89 -8.42 4.46 -1.01
N LYS A 90 -7.83 4.80 -2.16
CA LYS A 90 -6.67 4.11 -2.77
C LYS A 90 -6.93 2.65 -3.20
N SER A 91 -8.18 2.23 -3.37
CA SER A 91 -8.51 0.92 -3.98
C SER A 91 -7.98 0.76 -5.40
N PHE A 92 -7.74 1.88 -6.09
CA PHE A 92 -7.02 1.98 -7.35
C PHE A 92 -6.30 3.33 -7.41
N ILE A 93 -5.29 3.44 -8.27
CA ILE A 93 -4.60 4.71 -8.56
C ILE A 93 -5.01 5.17 -9.96
N PHE A 94 -5.37 6.45 -10.09
CA PHE A 94 -5.61 7.06 -11.39
C PHE A 94 -4.35 7.75 -11.90
N ALA A 95 -3.95 7.39 -13.12
CA ALA A 95 -2.77 7.91 -13.79
C ALA A 95 -3.18 8.61 -15.09
N TYR A 96 -2.89 9.91 -15.20
CA TYR A 96 -3.13 10.67 -16.42
C TYR A 96 -1.85 10.81 -17.25
N VAL A 97 -1.91 10.43 -18.52
CA VAL A 97 -0.85 10.61 -19.52
C VAL A 97 -1.35 11.62 -20.56
N ASP A 98 -0.62 12.73 -20.69
CA ASP A 98 -0.82 13.65 -21.80
C ASP A 98 -0.08 13.13 -23.04
N ALA A 99 -0.85 12.64 -24.02
CA ALA A 99 -0.32 12.09 -25.25
C ALA A 99 0.30 13.15 -26.18
N ASP A 100 -0.02 14.45 -25.99
CA ASP A 100 0.62 15.52 -26.76
C ASP A 100 2.05 15.77 -26.28
N SER A 101 2.25 15.73 -24.97
CA SER A 101 3.55 15.94 -24.33
C SER A 101 4.41 14.67 -24.29
N THR A 102 3.80 13.48 -24.23
CA THR A 102 4.49 12.19 -24.06
C THR A 102 4.01 11.12 -25.06
N PRO A 103 4.19 11.32 -26.38
CA PRO A 103 3.69 10.42 -27.40
C PRO A 103 4.33 9.03 -27.37
N ASP A 104 5.54 8.91 -26.83
CA ASP A 104 6.26 7.65 -26.63
C ASP A 104 5.56 6.72 -25.64
N ILE A 105 4.94 7.26 -24.59
CA ILE A 105 4.17 6.46 -23.63
C ILE A 105 2.92 5.90 -24.33
N ALA A 106 2.25 6.70 -25.16
CA ALA A 106 1.09 6.24 -25.92
C ALA A 106 1.43 5.10 -26.90
N GLN A 107 2.61 5.17 -27.53
CA GLN A 107 3.12 4.10 -28.39
C GLN A 107 3.46 2.83 -27.61
N MET A 108 4.02 2.96 -26.40
CA MET A 108 4.32 1.83 -25.51
C MET A 108 3.05 1.03 -25.17
N PHE A 109 1.93 1.71 -24.94
CA PHE A 109 0.63 1.07 -24.69
C PHE A 109 -0.06 0.56 -25.97
N GLY A 110 0.48 0.83 -27.16
CA GLY A 110 -0.07 0.36 -28.43
C GLY A 110 -1.41 1.03 -28.80
N ILE A 111 -1.65 2.25 -28.32
CA ILE A 111 -2.94 2.94 -28.45
C ILE A 111 -3.13 3.50 -29.87
N GLN A 112 -4.32 3.31 -30.44
CA GLN A 112 -4.66 3.81 -31.79
C GLN A 112 -5.57 5.04 -31.80
N GLY A 113 -6.23 5.36 -30.69
CA GLY A 113 -7.15 6.49 -30.55
C GLY A 113 -7.06 7.17 -29.19
N LEU A 114 -7.38 8.46 -29.13
CA LEU A 114 -7.47 9.23 -27.88
C LEU A 114 -8.90 9.76 -27.71
N PRO A 115 -9.47 9.75 -26.48
CA PRO A 115 -8.92 9.18 -25.26
C PRO A 115 -9.00 7.64 -25.24
N THR A 116 -8.01 7.00 -24.61
CA THR A 116 -8.05 5.58 -24.27
C THR A 116 -7.72 5.37 -22.80
N VAL A 117 -8.48 4.51 -22.13
CA VAL A 117 -8.27 4.14 -20.73
C VAL A 117 -7.82 2.69 -20.68
N VAL A 118 -6.76 2.42 -19.92
CA VAL A 118 -6.19 1.09 -19.71
C VAL A 118 -6.07 0.82 -18.21
N ALA A 119 -6.68 -0.26 -17.73
CA ALA A 119 -6.43 -0.77 -16.39
C ALA A 119 -5.24 -1.74 -16.42
N LEU A 120 -4.27 -1.52 -15.53
CA LEU A 120 -3.08 -2.33 -15.38
C LEU A 120 -3.03 -2.96 -13.99
N ALA A 121 -2.65 -4.23 -13.94
CA ALA A 121 -2.43 -4.98 -12.71
C ALA A 121 -1.28 -5.97 -12.92
N ALA A 122 -0.37 -6.09 -11.95
CA ALA A 122 0.84 -6.91 -12.01
C ALA A 122 1.65 -6.68 -13.31
N GLY A 123 1.75 -5.43 -13.77
CA GLY A 123 2.45 -5.05 -15.00
C GLY A 123 1.75 -5.47 -16.29
N ARG A 124 0.48 -5.91 -16.24
CA ARG A 124 -0.27 -6.43 -17.40
C ARG A 124 -1.59 -5.67 -17.59
N PRO A 125 -2.01 -5.41 -18.84
CA PRO A 125 -3.31 -4.83 -19.12
C PRO A 125 -4.44 -5.83 -18.81
N LEU A 126 -5.38 -5.39 -17.97
CA LEU A 126 -6.54 -6.18 -17.55
C LEU A 126 -7.77 -5.89 -18.41
N ALA A 127 -8.03 -4.60 -18.64
CA ALA A 127 -9.14 -4.11 -19.43
C ALA A 127 -8.80 -2.77 -20.06
N ASN A 128 -9.41 -2.45 -21.20
CA ASN A 128 -9.31 -1.14 -21.82
C ASN A 128 -10.63 -0.74 -22.49
N PHE A 129 -10.79 0.55 -22.74
CA PHE A 129 -11.83 1.08 -23.62
C PHE A 129 -11.38 2.40 -24.26
N GLU A 130 -12.00 2.75 -25.38
CA GLU A 130 -11.74 3.98 -26.11
C GLU A 130 -12.95 4.92 -26.05
N GLY A 131 -12.70 6.23 -26.06
CA GLY A 131 -13.71 7.28 -26.08
C GLY A 131 -14.32 7.64 -24.72
N GLY A 132 -15.11 8.72 -24.70
CA GLY A 132 -15.85 9.15 -23.51
C GLY A 132 -16.91 8.14 -23.06
N GLN A 133 -17.09 8.01 -21.75
CA GLN A 133 -18.11 7.15 -21.12
C GLN A 133 -18.86 7.93 -20.03
N PRO A 134 -20.14 7.63 -19.76
CA PRO A 134 -20.88 8.25 -18.67
C PRO A 134 -20.33 7.80 -17.30
N LEU A 135 -20.41 8.67 -16.30
CA LEU A 135 -19.87 8.45 -14.96
C LEU A 135 -20.33 7.12 -14.33
N ASP A 136 -21.60 6.72 -14.51
CA ASP A 136 -22.11 5.46 -13.97
C ASP A 136 -21.43 4.23 -14.59
N ALA A 137 -21.10 4.28 -15.89
CA ALA A 137 -20.35 3.23 -16.55
C ALA A 137 -18.90 3.18 -16.07
N LEU A 138 -18.28 4.36 -15.84
CA LEU A 138 -16.93 4.46 -15.28
C LEU A 138 -16.85 3.85 -13.88
N LYS A 139 -17.84 4.12 -13.03
CA LYS A 139 -17.96 3.52 -11.69
C LYS A 139 -18.02 2.00 -11.77
N GLN A 140 -18.97 1.46 -12.55
CA GLN A 140 -19.14 0.03 -12.71
C GLN A 140 -17.89 -0.66 -13.27
N TRP A 141 -17.23 -0.02 -14.23
CA TRP A 141 -16.01 -0.54 -14.83
C TRP A 141 -14.85 -0.56 -13.83
N THR A 142 -14.69 0.52 -13.06
CA THR A 142 -13.65 0.63 -12.02
C THR A 142 -13.88 -0.40 -10.91
N ASP A 143 -15.11 -0.56 -10.45
CA ASP A 143 -15.48 -1.58 -9.46
C ASP A 143 -15.17 -3.00 -9.96
N ALA A 144 -15.42 -3.26 -11.25
CA ALA A 144 -15.09 -4.54 -11.87
C ALA A 144 -13.58 -4.78 -11.95
N VAL A 145 -12.79 -3.76 -12.27
CA VAL A 145 -11.32 -3.81 -12.28
C VAL A 145 -10.79 -4.13 -10.89
N VAL A 146 -11.22 -3.38 -9.87
CA VAL A 146 -10.80 -3.59 -8.47
C VAL A 146 -11.18 -4.99 -8.00
N LYS A 147 -12.42 -5.43 -8.26
CA LYS A 147 -12.90 -6.75 -7.88
C LYS A 147 -12.14 -7.89 -8.57
N ALA A 148 -11.73 -7.70 -9.82
CA ALA A 148 -11.01 -8.71 -10.59
C ALA A 148 -9.60 -8.99 -10.04
N VAL A 149 -8.99 -8.00 -9.37
CA VAL A 149 -7.64 -8.10 -8.81
C VAL A 149 -7.63 -8.24 -7.28
N ALA A 150 -8.81 -8.28 -6.66
CA ALA A 150 -8.96 -8.40 -5.21
C ALA A 150 -8.25 -9.66 -4.69
N GLY A 151 -7.30 -9.48 -3.77
CA GLY A 151 -6.50 -10.56 -3.18
C GLY A 151 -5.42 -11.15 -4.10
N GLN A 152 -5.18 -10.58 -5.29
CA GLN A 152 -4.15 -11.03 -6.23
C GLN A 152 -2.89 -10.15 -6.25
N LEU A 153 -3.02 -8.91 -5.81
CA LEU A 153 -1.91 -7.96 -5.75
C LEU A 153 -1.36 -7.89 -4.32
N GLU A 154 -0.11 -7.45 -4.21
CA GLU A 154 0.60 -7.31 -2.91
C GLU A 154 -0.11 -6.34 -1.96
N GLY A 155 -1.01 -5.50 -2.49
CA GLY A 155 -1.56 -4.34 -1.81
C GLY A 155 -0.55 -3.21 -1.83
N LEU A 156 -1.02 -1.96 -1.72
CA LEU A 156 -0.12 -0.95 -1.16
C LEU A 156 0.29 -1.50 0.20
N ALA A 157 1.60 -1.62 0.45
CA ALA A 157 2.10 -1.89 1.80
C ALA A 157 1.28 -1.00 2.72
N HIS A 158 0.56 -1.60 3.67
CA HIS A 158 -0.41 -0.89 4.51
C HIS A 158 0.31 0.33 5.11
N GLU A 159 0.22 1.48 4.44
CA GLU A 159 0.08 2.76 5.09
C GLU A 159 -1.21 2.54 5.86
N GLN A 160 -1.03 2.11 7.11
CA GLN A 160 -2.06 1.95 8.12
C GLN A 160 -3.13 2.99 7.82
N GLU A 161 -4.34 2.50 7.54
CA GLU A 161 -5.50 3.33 7.28
C GLU A 161 -5.50 4.50 8.29
N GLU A 162 -5.13 5.69 7.84
CA GLU A 162 -5.49 6.97 8.48
C GLU A 162 -6.99 7.24 8.22
N ASP A 163 -7.82 6.20 8.14
CA ASP A 163 -9.26 6.34 8.14
C ASP A 163 -9.69 6.64 9.58
N ALA A 164 -9.91 7.93 9.80
CA ALA A 164 -10.37 8.53 11.05
C ALA A 164 -9.52 8.13 12.26
N SER A 165 -8.39 8.82 12.47
CA SER A 165 -7.78 8.90 13.79
C SER A 165 -8.86 9.38 14.76
N ASP A 166 -9.48 8.44 15.46
CA ASP A 166 -10.21 8.74 16.68
C ASP A 166 -9.21 9.51 17.54
N PRO A 167 -9.48 10.78 17.90
CA PRO A 167 -8.50 11.63 18.60
C PRO A 167 -7.98 10.99 19.90
N ARG A 168 -8.67 9.97 20.43
CA ARG A 168 -8.21 9.16 21.56
C ARG A 168 -6.94 8.35 21.26
N PHE A 169 -6.61 8.09 19.99
CA PHE A 169 -5.43 7.36 19.54
C PHE A 169 -4.19 8.26 19.42
N ASP A 170 -4.36 9.59 19.33
CA ASP A 170 -3.25 10.54 19.14
C ASP A 170 -2.15 10.37 20.21
N ALA A 171 -2.56 10.24 21.48
CA ALA A 171 -1.63 10.02 22.59
C ALA A 171 -0.87 8.68 22.48
N ALA A 172 -1.50 7.65 21.92
CA ALA A 172 -0.83 6.37 21.67
C ALA A 172 0.15 6.46 20.50
N THR A 173 -0.23 7.17 19.44
CA THR A 173 0.63 7.43 18.28
C THR A 173 1.89 8.20 18.68
N ASP A 174 1.74 9.25 19.50
CA ASP A 174 2.87 9.99 20.04
C ASP A 174 3.79 9.10 20.89
N ALA A 175 3.22 8.23 21.73
CA ALA A 175 3.99 7.29 22.54
C ALA A 175 4.77 6.29 21.67
N LEU A 176 4.14 5.70 20.65
CA LEU A 176 4.78 4.80 19.69
C LEU A 176 5.94 5.48 18.96
N ASN A 177 5.75 6.72 18.49
CA ASN A 177 6.78 7.49 17.80
C ASN A 177 8.01 7.76 18.67
N ASN A 178 7.81 7.86 19.99
CA ASN A 178 8.89 8.04 20.95
C ASN A 178 9.49 6.71 21.44
N GLY A 179 9.02 5.56 20.94
CA GLY A 179 9.41 4.23 21.40
C GLY A 179 8.90 3.87 22.79
N ASP A 180 7.95 4.64 23.33
CA ASP A 180 7.28 4.37 24.60
C ASP A 180 6.07 3.46 24.36
N PHE A 181 6.36 2.20 24.10
CA PHE A 181 5.34 1.20 23.81
C PHE A 181 4.40 0.95 25.00
N GLU A 182 4.91 1.05 26.24
CA GLU A 182 4.10 0.85 27.46
C GLU A 182 3.02 1.93 27.60
N SER A 183 3.38 3.20 27.38
CA SER A 183 2.40 4.29 27.37
C SER A 183 1.36 4.12 26.26
N ALA A 184 1.77 3.68 25.06
CA ALA A 184 0.83 3.40 23.97
C ALA A 184 -0.17 2.29 24.32
N ILE A 185 0.30 1.18 24.91
CA ILE A 185 -0.53 0.06 25.36
C ILE A 185 -1.57 0.54 26.38
N ALA A 186 -1.17 1.35 27.35
CA ALA A 186 -2.09 1.89 28.36
C ALA A 186 -3.21 2.73 27.75
N VAL A 187 -2.90 3.52 26.71
CA VAL A 187 -3.92 4.30 25.98
C VAL A 187 -4.90 3.37 25.28
N TYR A 188 -4.44 2.37 24.53
CA TYR A 188 -5.34 1.42 23.87
C TYR A 188 -6.19 0.62 24.86
N GLU A 189 -5.63 0.21 26.00
CA GLU A 189 -6.38 -0.46 27.06
C GLU A 189 -7.48 0.45 27.65
N SER A 190 -7.23 1.75 27.78
CA SER A 190 -8.23 2.71 28.25
C SER A 190 -9.40 2.88 27.27
N ILE A 191 -9.13 2.75 25.96
CA ILE A 191 -10.15 2.77 24.91
C ILE A 191 -10.96 1.47 24.98
N LEU A 192 -10.29 0.32 25.10
CA LEU A 192 -10.92 -0.99 25.20
C LEU A 192 -11.74 -1.18 26.48
N ALA A 193 -11.40 -0.50 27.57
CA ALA A 193 -12.21 -0.50 28.79
C ALA A 193 -13.60 0.11 28.57
N GLN A 194 -13.70 1.09 27.66
CA GLN A 194 -14.96 1.74 27.29
C GLN A 194 -15.63 1.02 26.11
N GLU A 195 -14.83 0.53 25.16
CA GLU A 195 -15.26 -0.14 23.94
C GLU A 195 -14.54 -1.49 23.77
N PRO A 196 -14.95 -2.54 24.50
CA PRO A 196 -14.27 -3.84 24.47
C PRO A 196 -14.28 -4.54 23.10
N LYS A 197 -15.15 -4.09 22.19
CA LYS A 197 -15.30 -4.62 20.83
C LYS A 197 -14.65 -3.72 19.77
N ASN A 198 -13.89 -2.71 20.17
CA ASN A 198 -13.15 -1.87 19.24
C ASN A 198 -12.00 -2.67 18.63
N HIS A 199 -12.21 -3.17 17.40
CA HIS A 199 -11.27 -4.04 16.71
C HIS A 199 -9.95 -3.33 16.40
N MET A 200 -10.00 -2.03 16.07
CA MET A 200 -8.79 -1.22 15.83
C MET A 200 -7.94 -1.09 17.08
N ALA A 201 -8.54 -0.75 18.24
CA ALA A 201 -7.82 -0.65 19.51
C ALA A 201 -7.25 -2.00 19.96
N LEU A 202 -7.95 -3.11 19.69
CA LEU A 202 -7.45 -4.47 19.96
C LEU A 202 -6.18 -4.75 19.16
N GLN A 203 -6.23 -4.56 17.84
CA GLN A 203 -5.09 -4.80 16.95
C GLN A 203 -3.92 -3.86 17.27
N ALA A 204 -4.18 -2.57 17.47
CA ALA A 204 -3.16 -1.59 17.80
C ALA A 204 -2.44 -1.90 19.12
N ARG A 205 -3.19 -2.33 20.15
CA ARG A 205 -2.62 -2.80 21.42
C ARG A 205 -1.72 -4.02 21.23
N ASP A 206 -2.18 -5.01 20.48
CA ASP A 206 -1.44 -6.28 20.32
C ASP A 206 -0.15 -6.05 19.50
N ASN A 207 -0.20 -5.17 18.49
CA ASN A 207 0.98 -4.67 17.78
C ASN A 207 1.96 -3.95 18.72
N ALA A 208 1.47 -3.00 19.54
CA ALA A 208 2.32 -2.27 20.49
C ALA A 208 2.98 -3.20 21.53
N ARG A 209 2.26 -4.23 21.99
CA ARG A 209 2.79 -5.26 22.90
C ARG A 209 3.90 -6.09 22.26
N LEU A 210 3.75 -6.48 20.99
CA LEU A 210 4.83 -7.16 20.26
C LEU A 210 6.07 -6.27 20.16
N LEU A 211 5.90 -5.01 19.78
CA LEU A 211 7.01 -4.05 19.67
C LEU A 211 7.73 -3.83 21.01
N ALA A 212 6.98 -3.72 22.12
CA ALA A 212 7.54 -3.60 23.46
C ALA A 212 8.45 -4.80 23.80
N ARG A 213 7.99 -6.02 23.49
CA ARG A 213 8.75 -7.24 23.75
C ARG A 213 9.99 -7.35 22.88
N LEU A 214 9.87 -7.05 21.59
CA LEU A 214 11.01 -7.04 20.66
C LEU A 214 12.07 -6.00 21.09
N ASN A 215 11.63 -4.83 21.57
CA ASN A 215 12.55 -3.82 22.07
C ASN A 215 13.27 -4.27 23.34
N THR A 216 12.59 -5.00 24.22
CA THR A 216 13.18 -5.58 25.44
C THR A 216 14.10 -6.76 25.14
N ALA A 217 13.76 -7.57 24.14
CA ALA A 217 14.52 -8.74 23.70
C ALA A 217 15.73 -8.41 22.82
N ARG A 218 15.99 -7.13 22.51
CA ARG A 218 17.22 -6.68 21.84
C ARG A 218 18.42 -6.95 22.75
N GLY A 219 19.02 -8.12 22.60
CA GLY A 219 20.29 -8.50 23.20
C GLY A 219 21.20 -9.21 22.19
N ASP A 220 22.40 -9.61 22.63
CA ASP A 220 23.39 -10.29 21.78
C ASP A 220 23.05 -11.77 21.48
N VAL A 221 22.00 -12.29 22.10
CA VAL A 221 21.60 -13.70 21.99
C VAL A 221 20.49 -13.82 20.95
N ASP A 222 20.68 -14.70 19.98
CA ASP A 222 19.64 -15.07 19.02
C ASP A 222 18.50 -15.83 19.74
N PRO A 223 17.29 -15.26 19.85
CA PRO A 223 16.19 -15.86 20.58
C PRO A 223 15.72 -17.18 19.95
N ILE A 224 15.81 -17.31 18.62
CA ILE A 224 15.41 -18.53 17.91
C ILE A 224 16.37 -19.67 18.25
N ALA A 225 17.68 -19.41 18.15
CA ALA A 225 18.71 -20.38 18.51
C ALA A 225 18.63 -20.79 19.99
N ALA A 226 18.32 -19.85 20.89
CA ALA A 226 18.14 -20.14 22.31
C ALA A 226 16.93 -21.06 22.56
N ALA A 227 15.79 -20.79 21.92
CA ALA A 227 14.61 -21.63 22.04
C ALA A 227 14.78 -23.01 21.37
N ASP A 228 15.58 -23.12 20.31
CA ASP A 228 15.89 -24.41 19.69
C ASP A 228 16.79 -25.29 20.58
N ALA A 229 17.60 -24.67 21.46
CA ALA A 229 18.41 -25.37 22.44
C ALA A 229 17.58 -25.89 23.63
N ASP A 230 16.48 -25.22 23.99
CA ASP A 230 15.52 -25.68 24.99
C ASP A 230 14.05 -25.51 24.53
N PRO A 231 13.55 -26.43 23.68
CA PRO A 231 12.24 -26.29 23.02
C PRO A 231 11.02 -26.32 23.93
N HIS A 232 11.19 -26.63 25.21
CA HIS A 232 10.11 -26.71 26.19
C HIS A 232 10.11 -25.55 27.19
N ASP A 233 11.13 -24.68 27.13
CA ASP A 233 11.15 -23.43 27.89
C ASP A 233 10.17 -22.43 27.25
N VAL A 234 9.19 -22.01 28.05
CA VAL A 234 8.10 -21.16 27.59
C VAL A 234 8.58 -19.74 27.29
N ASP A 235 9.49 -19.21 28.11
CA ASP A 235 9.96 -17.83 27.97
C ASP A 235 10.85 -17.70 26.72
N LEU A 236 11.71 -18.71 26.48
CA LEU A 236 12.50 -18.78 25.24
C LEU A 236 11.59 -18.98 24.02
N ALA A 237 10.58 -19.84 24.11
CA ALA A 237 9.62 -20.03 23.02
C ALA A 237 8.85 -18.76 22.68
N PHE A 238 8.49 -17.94 23.67
CA PHE A 238 7.84 -16.64 23.44
C PHE A 238 8.77 -15.64 22.77
N ALA A 239 10.01 -15.52 23.23
CA ALA A 239 10.98 -14.63 22.62
C ALA A 239 11.29 -15.02 21.17
N ALA A 240 11.44 -16.32 20.90
CA ALA A 240 11.64 -16.84 19.55
C ALA A 240 10.42 -16.59 18.66
N ALA A 241 9.21 -16.85 19.17
CA ALA A 241 7.98 -16.60 18.42
C ALA A 241 7.82 -15.12 18.04
N ASP A 242 8.07 -14.20 18.98
CA ASP A 242 8.03 -12.76 18.69
C ASP A 242 9.07 -12.39 17.60
N ALA A 243 10.28 -12.94 17.67
CA ALA A 243 11.33 -12.73 16.66
C ALA A 243 10.98 -13.33 15.28
N GLU A 244 10.35 -14.50 15.25
CA GLU A 244 9.87 -15.17 14.04
C GLU A 244 8.75 -14.37 13.36
N ILE A 245 7.84 -13.77 14.14
CA ILE A 245 6.83 -12.82 13.62
C ILE A 245 7.54 -11.60 13.00
N ALA A 246 8.51 -11.01 13.71
CA ALA A 246 9.26 -9.86 13.22
C ALA A 246 10.08 -10.16 11.96
N ALA A 247 10.56 -11.40 11.82
CA ALA A 247 11.30 -11.89 10.66
C ALA A 247 10.39 -12.30 9.48
N GLY A 248 9.07 -12.19 9.62
CA GLY A 248 8.11 -12.51 8.57
C GLY A 248 7.88 -14.02 8.36
N VAL A 249 8.19 -14.85 9.35
CA VAL A 249 8.00 -16.31 9.33
C VAL A 249 6.97 -16.77 10.39
N PRO A 250 5.72 -16.29 10.33
CA PRO A 250 4.73 -16.53 11.38
C PRO A 250 4.32 -17.99 11.56
N GLU A 251 4.42 -18.81 10.53
CA GLU A 251 4.18 -20.25 10.64
C GLU A 251 5.14 -20.93 11.62
N ALA A 252 6.41 -20.49 11.67
CA ALA A 252 7.39 -21.00 12.63
C ALA A 252 7.02 -20.60 14.06
N ALA A 253 6.64 -19.34 14.26
CA ALA A 253 6.15 -18.83 15.55
C ALA A 253 4.94 -19.62 16.05
N PHE A 254 3.96 -19.85 15.18
CA PHE A 254 2.75 -20.60 15.53
C PHE A 254 3.07 -22.05 15.85
N ASP A 255 3.82 -22.74 15.00
CA ASP A 255 4.14 -24.15 15.20
C ASP A 255 4.97 -24.37 16.48
N ARG A 256 5.89 -23.44 16.80
CA ARG A 256 6.67 -23.45 18.05
C ARG A 256 5.75 -23.41 19.26
N LEU A 257 4.85 -22.44 19.35
CA LEU A 257 3.95 -22.30 20.49
C LEU A 257 2.92 -23.44 20.55
N ILE A 258 2.40 -23.90 19.41
CA ILE A 258 1.47 -25.02 19.35
C ILE A 258 2.11 -26.30 19.89
N SER A 259 3.42 -26.50 19.69
CA SER A 259 4.12 -27.68 20.20
C SER A 259 4.13 -27.80 21.73
N ILE A 260 3.99 -26.68 22.44
CA ILE A 260 4.03 -26.59 23.91
C ILE A 260 2.70 -26.15 24.55
N VAL A 261 1.65 -25.91 23.77
CA VAL A 261 0.36 -25.34 24.25
C VAL A 261 -0.44 -26.26 25.17
N LYS A 262 -0.16 -27.56 25.18
CA LYS A 262 -0.98 -28.55 25.88
C LYS A 262 -0.95 -28.33 27.40
N GLY A 263 -2.11 -28.02 27.98
CA GLY A 263 -2.25 -27.73 29.41
C GLY A 263 -1.59 -26.41 29.86
N ARG A 264 -1.31 -25.51 28.91
CA ARG A 264 -0.66 -24.21 29.12
C ARG A 264 -1.55 -23.08 28.63
N ASP A 265 -2.32 -22.50 29.55
CA ASP A 265 -3.27 -21.43 29.23
C ASP A 265 -2.57 -20.11 28.84
N ASP A 266 -1.37 -19.87 29.38
CA ASP A 266 -0.45 -18.80 29.03
C ASP A 266 0.01 -18.88 27.57
N VAL A 267 0.44 -20.06 27.12
CA VAL A 267 0.83 -20.29 25.72
C VAL A 267 -0.37 -20.14 24.78
N ARG A 268 -1.55 -20.64 25.19
CA ARG A 268 -2.78 -20.44 24.42
C ARG A 268 -3.10 -18.96 24.28
N ALA A 269 -3.02 -18.19 25.36
CA ALA A 269 -3.27 -16.76 25.33
C ALA A 269 -2.29 -16.04 24.38
N ARG A 270 -1.00 -16.41 24.42
CA ARG A 270 0.01 -15.85 23.51
C ARG A 270 -0.28 -16.18 22.05
N LEU A 271 -0.68 -17.41 21.73
CA LEU A 271 -1.07 -17.79 20.36
C LEU A 271 -2.23 -16.94 19.84
N LEU A 272 -3.25 -16.70 20.67
CA LEU A 272 -4.38 -15.88 20.30
C LEU A 272 -3.99 -14.41 20.05
N GLU A 273 -3.07 -13.88 20.86
CA GLU A 273 -2.49 -12.54 20.65
C GLU A 273 -1.75 -12.48 19.31
N LEU A 274 -0.89 -13.45 19.01
CA LEU A 274 -0.16 -13.48 17.74
C LEU A 274 -1.08 -13.66 16.53
N PHE A 275 -2.17 -14.44 16.65
CA PHE A 275 -3.17 -14.56 15.58
C PHE A 275 -3.92 -13.25 15.33
N ALA A 276 -4.08 -12.40 16.33
CA ALA A 276 -4.77 -11.12 16.19
C ALA A 276 -3.98 -10.08 15.39
N LEU A 277 -2.68 -10.32 15.18
CA LEU A 277 -1.81 -9.48 14.34
C LEU A 277 -2.05 -9.67 12.83
N PHE A 278 -2.86 -10.67 12.45
CA PHE A 278 -3.14 -11.03 11.07
C PHE A 278 -4.64 -10.98 10.77
N GLU A 279 -4.97 -10.91 9.49
CA GLU A 279 -6.35 -10.99 9.05
C GLU A 279 -7.02 -12.31 9.46
N PRO A 280 -8.29 -12.31 9.88
CA PRO A 280 -9.00 -13.54 10.28
C PRO A 280 -9.07 -14.61 9.18
N THR A 281 -8.95 -14.19 7.91
CA THR A 281 -8.99 -15.04 6.72
C THR A 281 -7.60 -15.48 6.24
N ASP A 282 -6.51 -15.09 6.92
CA ASP A 282 -5.16 -15.51 6.57
C ASP A 282 -5.04 -17.03 6.64
N ALA A 283 -4.61 -17.65 5.53
CA ALA A 283 -4.51 -19.11 5.40
C ALA A 283 -3.61 -19.73 6.48
N ARG A 284 -2.56 -19.02 6.91
CA ARG A 284 -1.61 -19.46 7.95
C ARG A 284 -2.28 -19.48 9.31
N VAL A 285 -3.06 -18.44 9.63
CA VAL A 285 -3.85 -18.36 10.87
C VAL A 285 -4.93 -19.44 10.90
N ILE A 286 -5.65 -19.64 9.80
CA ILE A 286 -6.68 -20.69 9.69
C ILE A 286 -6.06 -22.07 9.97
N ALA A 287 -4.92 -22.38 9.32
CA ALA A 287 -4.21 -23.63 9.53
C ALA A 287 -3.71 -23.78 10.97
N ALA A 288 -3.09 -22.74 11.53
CA ALA A 288 -2.56 -22.74 12.90
C ALA A 288 -3.66 -22.89 13.96
N ARG A 289 -4.82 -22.24 13.79
CA ARG A 289 -5.99 -22.44 14.68
C ARG A 289 -6.48 -23.89 14.66
N GLY A 290 -6.49 -24.51 13.48
CA GLY A 290 -6.80 -25.94 13.34
C GLY A 290 -5.82 -26.83 14.11
N LYS A 291 -4.51 -26.62 13.91
CA LYS A 291 -3.45 -27.34 14.63
C LYS A 291 -3.53 -27.12 16.16
N MET A 292 -3.75 -25.88 16.60
CA MET A 292 -3.91 -25.54 18.02
C MET A 292 -5.10 -26.28 18.63
N ALA A 293 -6.26 -26.31 17.96
CA ALA A 293 -7.42 -27.05 18.44
C ALA A 293 -7.08 -28.55 18.60
N SER A 294 -6.39 -29.16 17.63
CA SER A 294 -5.94 -30.55 17.72
C SER A 294 -4.91 -30.79 18.83
N ALA A 295 -4.08 -29.81 19.17
CA ALA A 295 -3.08 -29.94 20.24
C ALA A 295 -3.69 -29.83 21.65
N LEU A 296 -4.87 -29.21 21.77
CA LEU A 296 -5.59 -29.00 23.04
C LEU A 296 -6.47 -30.17 23.47
N PHE A 297 -6.83 -31.08 22.55
CA PHE A 297 -7.68 -32.25 22.79
C PHE A 297 -6.90 -33.56 22.59
#